data_AF-A0A410P0D7-F1
#
_entry.id   AF-A0A410P0D7-F1
#
_cell.length_a   1.000
_cell.length_b   1.000
_cell.length_c   1.000
_cell.angle_alpha   90.00
_cell.angle_beta   90.00
_cell.angle_gamma   90.00
#
_symmetry.space_group_name_H-M   'P 1'
#
loop_
_entity.id
_entity.type
_entity.pdbx_description
1 polymer ?
#
loop_
_entity_poly.entity_id
_entity_poly.type
_entity_poly.pdbx_seq_one_letter_code
_entity_poly.pdbx_strand_id
1 'polypeptide(L)'
;MLIVLVEEHRKNFRRLVAGASALEAAHAAGTLSIRSQENLLRFYAAEVGLKFLLNSVQKVPFKHEISHKSDLHVEKYSHKLQDMVSDLKIPASRIPAPPPTQLRCIDGFNHGAGGQQFQLHAAHEAWRYGLTIEPNDEAAISSYLTAVLSYLSQEIAP
;
A
#
# COMPACT_ATOMS: atom_id res chain seq x y z
N MET A 1 -10.45 13.01 -15.28
CA MET A 1 -9.57 12.04 -14.59
C MET A 1 -8.15 12.38 -15.00
N LEU A 2 -7.25 12.65 -14.07
CA LEU A 2 -5.85 12.89 -14.41
C LEU A 2 -5.25 11.60 -14.99
N ILE A 3 -4.50 11.73 -16.08
CA ILE A 3 -3.72 10.62 -16.65
C ILE A 3 -2.41 10.58 -15.84
N VAL A 4 -2.08 9.40 -15.31
CA VAL A 4 -0.80 9.18 -14.63
C VAL A 4 0.02 8.21 -15.45
N LEU A 5 1.17 8.67 -15.93
CA LEU A 5 2.10 7.91 -16.75
C LEU A 5 2.89 6.89 -15.92
N VAL A 6 3.50 5.92 -16.59
CA VAL A 6 4.36 4.89 -15.96
C VAL A 6 5.48 5.52 -15.13
N GLU A 7 6.21 6.48 -15.71
CA GLU A 7 7.30 7.19 -15.03
C GLU A 7 6.82 8.06 -13.88
N GLU A 8 5.56 8.50 -13.90
CA GLU A 8 4.98 9.21 -12.76
C GLU A 8 4.72 8.27 -11.59
N HIS A 9 4.36 7.02 -11.82
CA HIS A 9 4.30 6.01 -10.75
C HIS A 9 5.67 5.76 -10.13
N ARG A 10 6.73 5.65 -10.95
CA ARG A 10 8.12 5.53 -10.47
C ARG A 10 8.55 6.74 -9.62
N LYS A 11 8.26 7.96 -10.08
CA LYS A 11 8.54 9.20 -9.34
C LYS A 11 7.72 9.29 -8.05
N ASN A 12 6.44 8.94 -8.09
CA ASN A 12 5.56 8.96 -6.93
C ASN A 12 5.98 7.92 -5.89
N PHE A 13 6.37 6.71 -6.29
CA PHE A 13 6.96 5.71 -5.40
C PHE A 13 8.11 6.31 -4.59
N ARG A 14 9.10 6.90 -5.27
CA ARG A 14 10.27 7.51 -4.62
C ARG A 14 9.90 8.63 -3.66
N ARG A 15 8.99 9.52 -4.06
CA ARG A 15 8.51 10.62 -3.21
C ARG A 15 7.80 10.11 -1.95
N LEU A 16 6.97 9.09 -2.09
CA LEU A 16 6.22 8.50 -0.97
C LEU A 16 7.14 7.74 -0.01
N VAL A 17 8.13 6.99 -0.53
CA VAL A 17 9.16 6.34 0.30
C VAL A 17 9.99 7.37 1.08
N ALA A 18 10.42 8.45 0.42
CA ALA A 18 11.15 9.54 1.07
C ALA A 18 10.29 10.23 2.15
N GLY A 19 9.01 10.49 1.86
CA GLY A 19 8.06 11.04 2.81
C GLY A 19 7.82 10.13 4.02
N ALA A 20 7.64 8.82 3.79
CA ALA A 20 7.49 7.84 4.87
C ALA A 20 8.74 7.80 5.76
N SER A 21 9.94 7.83 5.16
CA SER A 21 11.21 7.86 5.91
C SER A 21 11.35 9.13 6.75
N ALA A 22 10.90 10.28 6.24
CA ALA A 22 10.92 11.54 6.97
C ALA A 22 9.95 11.52 8.18
N LEU A 23 8.76 10.92 8.01
CA LEU A 23 7.80 10.75 9.10
C LEU A 23 8.31 9.77 10.18
N GLU A 24 8.95 8.69 9.77
CA GLU A 24 9.58 7.73 10.68
C GLU A 24 10.68 8.40 11.52
N ALA A 25 11.53 9.22 10.89
CA ALA A 25 12.55 9.99 11.61
C ALA A 25 11.93 11.01 12.60
N ALA A 26 10.83 11.66 12.22
CA ALA A 26 10.09 12.56 13.09
C ALA A 26 9.45 11.81 14.29
N HIS A 27 8.89 10.63 14.08
CA HIS A 27 8.42 9.76 15.16
C HIS A 27 9.54 9.36 16.11
N ALA A 28 10.69 8.93 15.58
CA ALA A 28 11.84 8.55 16.39
C ALA A 28 12.40 9.72 17.22
N ALA A 29 12.31 10.96 16.70
CA ALA A 29 12.68 12.18 17.39
C ALA A 29 11.62 12.68 18.40
N GLY A 30 10.46 12.02 18.49
CA GLY A 30 9.35 12.42 19.36
C GLY A 30 8.62 13.70 18.92
N THR A 31 8.83 14.17 17.68
CA THR A 31 8.16 15.37 17.15
C THR A 31 6.76 15.08 16.61
N LEU A 32 6.47 13.82 16.33
CA LEU A 32 5.14 13.30 15.99
C LEU A 32 4.79 12.15 16.93
N SER A 33 3.50 12.00 17.24
CA SER A 33 3.01 10.96 18.15
C SER A 33 2.23 9.83 17.46
N ILE A 34 1.82 10.00 16.18
CA ILE A 34 0.88 9.08 15.52
C ILE A 34 1.46 8.52 14.22
N ARG A 35 1.71 7.19 14.20
CA ARG A 35 2.26 6.45 13.05
C ARG A 35 1.33 6.31 11.84
N SER A 36 0.06 6.70 11.94
CA SER A 36 -0.94 6.54 10.87
C SER A 36 -0.52 7.20 9.56
N GLN A 37 0.09 8.38 9.61
CA GLN A 37 0.55 9.09 8.41
C GLN A 37 1.71 8.36 7.72
N GLU A 38 2.63 7.80 8.50
CA GLU A 38 3.75 7.01 7.98
C GLU A 38 3.24 5.75 7.27
N ASN A 39 2.34 5.00 7.92
CA ASN A 39 1.75 3.81 7.34
C ASN A 39 0.91 4.11 6.09
N LEU A 40 0.19 5.24 6.08
CA LEU A 40 -0.54 5.70 4.90
C LEU A 40 0.40 5.97 3.71
N LEU A 41 1.52 6.64 3.94
CA LEU A 41 2.52 6.87 2.88
C LEU A 41 3.16 5.56 2.42
N ARG A 42 3.46 4.64 3.34
CA ARG A 42 3.99 3.31 3.01
C ARG A 42 3.02 2.50 2.16
N PHE A 43 1.73 2.56 2.48
CA PHE A 43 0.68 1.88 1.72
C PHE A 43 0.58 2.42 0.29
N TYR A 44 0.50 3.74 0.12
CA TYR A 44 0.43 4.34 -1.21
C TYR A 44 1.73 4.15 -1.99
N ALA A 45 2.90 4.16 -1.32
CA ALA A 45 4.17 3.80 -1.96
C ALA A 45 4.13 2.36 -2.50
N ALA A 46 3.68 1.40 -1.68
CA ALA A 46 3.54 0.01 -2.10
C ALA A 46 2.61 -0.12 -3.30
N GLU A 47 1.45 0.54 -3.27
CA GLU A 47 0.48 0.53 -4.36
C GLU A 47 1.07 1.04 -5.68
N VAL A 48 1.65 2.24 -5.70
CA VAL A 48 2.15 2.83 -6.95
C VAL A 48 3.38 2.09 -7.47
N GLY A 49 4.22 1.54 -6.59
CA GLY A 49 5.36 0.72 -6.97
C GLY A 49 4.93 -0.62 -7.60
N LEU A 50 3.94 -1.31 -7.02
CA LEU A 50 3.39 -2.55 -7.58
C LEU A 50 2.72 -2.30 -8.93
N LYS A 51 1.94 -1.20 -9.07
CA LYS A 51 1.34 -0.80 -10.36
C LYS A 51 2.40 -0.52 -11.42
N PHE A 52 3.50 0.16 -11.05
CA PHE A 52 4.63 0.36 -11.94
C PHE A 52 5.25 -0.97 -12.41
N LEU A 53 5.47 -1.93 -11.51
CA LEU A 53 6.01 -3.24 -11.90
C LEU A 53 5.04 -4.05 -12.76
N LEU A 54 3.73 -4.02 -12.49
CA LEU A 54 2.73 -4.70 -13.32
C LEU A 54 2.77 -4.18 -14.75
N ASN A 55 2.90 -2.87 -14.93
CA ASN A 55 3.04 -2.28 -16.26
C ASN A 55 4.41 -2.57 -16.90
N SER A 56 5.51 -2.32 -16.18
CA SER A 56 6.85 -2.42 -16.76
C SER A 56 7.31 -3.87 -17.01
N VAL A 57 6.96 -4.80 -16.12
CA VAL A 57 7.38 -6.21 -16.16
C VAL A 57 6.32 -7.10 -16.81
N GLN A 58 5.07 -7.05 -16.35
CA GLN A 58 3.99 -7.91 -16.84
C GLN A 58 3.20 -7.31 -18.02
N LYS A 59 3.56 -6.11 -18.48
CA LYS A 59 2.92 -5.41 -19.60
C LYS A 59 1.42 -5.20 -19.41
N VAL A 60 0.97 -5.10 -18.15
CA VAL A 60 -0.40 -4.74 -17.83
C VAL A 60 -0.58 -3.24 -18.12
N PRO A 61 -1.41 -2.85 -19.09
CA PRO A 61 -1.53 -1.45 -19.49
C PRO A 61 -2.21 -0.61 -18.39
N PHE A 62 -1.95 0.69 -18.39
CA PHE A 62 -2.80 1.67 -17.74
C PHE A 62 -4.10 1.85 -18.51
N LYS A 63 -5.18 2.23 -17.82
CA LYS A 63 -6.51 2.39 -18.44
C LYS A 63 -6.50 3.33 -19.65
N HIS A 64 -5.68 4.37 -19.61
CA HIS A 64 -5.56 5.35 -20.70
C HIS A 64 -4.81 4.82 -21.93
N GLU A 65 -4.06 3.72 -21.80
CA GLU A 65 -3.32 3.07 -22.88
C GLU A 65 -4.20 2.08 -23.67
N ILE A 66 -5.43 1.82 -23.21
CA ILE A 66 -6.33 0.83 -23.81
C ILE A 66 -7.30 1.54 -24.77
N SER A 67 -7.26 1.15 -26.05
CA SER A 67 -8.17 1.64 -27.11
C SER A 67 -9.54 0.93 -27.15
N HIS A 68 -9.66 -0.26 -26.54
CA HIS A 68 -10.85 -1.12 -26.58
C HIS A 68 -11.28 -1.59 -25.19
N LYS A 69 -12.41 -2.31 -25.05
CA LYS A 69 -12.92 -2.81 -23.76
C LYS A 69 -12.08 -3.97 -23.20
N SER A 70 -10.78 -3.78 -22.98
CA SER A 70 -9.98 -4.71 -22.17
C SER A 70 -10.26 -4.46 -20.70
N ASP A 71 -10.69 -5.51 -20.01
CA ASP A 71 -10.90 -5.47 -18.56
C ASP A 71 -9.60 -5.63 -17.78
N LEU A 72 -8.44 -5.82 -18.42
CA LEU A 72 -7.15 -5.94 -17.75
C LEU A 72 -6.38 -4.61 -17.83
N HIS A 73 -6.31 -3.91 -16.71
CA HIS A 73 -5.51 -2.69 -16.52
C HIS A 73 -5.09 -2.55 -15.06
N VAL A 74 -3.99 -1.83 -14.80
CA VAL A 74 -3.41 -1.70 -13.46
C VAL A 74 -4.34 -0.99 -12.45
N GLU A 75 -5.22 -0.08 -12.89
CA GLU A 75 -6.16 0.59 -11.98
C GLU A 75 -7.28 -0.35 -11.50
N LYS A 76 -7.52 -1.49 -12.17
CA LYS A 76 -8.52 -2.49 -11.73
C LYS A 76 -8.15 -3.13 -10.39
N TYR A 77 -6.86 -3.19 -10.07
CA TYR A 77 -6.40 -3.68 -8.77
C TYR A 77 -6.78 -2.74 -7.63
N SER A 78 -7.08 -1.46 -7.90
CA SER A 78 -7.41 -0.46 -6.88
C SER A 78 -6.36 -0.46 -5.76
N HIS A 79 -6.74 -0.86 -4.54
CA HIS A 79 -5.92 -0.93 -3.33
C HIS A 79 -5.54 -2.38 -2.93
N LYS A 80 -5.79 -3.37 -3.79
CA LYS A 80 -5.57 -4.80 -3.49
C LYS A 80 -4.10 -5.19 -3.68
N LEU A 81 -3.26 -4.81 -2.71
CA LEU A 81 -1.83 -5.07 -2.75
C LEU A 81 -1.50 -6.55 -2.91
N GLN A 82 -2.23 -7.44 -2.21
CA GLN A 82 -1.99 -8.88 -2.27
C GLN A 82 -2.26 -9.46 -3.67
N ASP A 83 -3.28 -8.96 -4.38
CA ASP A 83 -3.60 -9.40 -5.74
C ASP A 83 -2.47 -8.98 -6.70
N MET A 84 -1.94 -7.77 -6.55
CA MET A 84 -0.80 -7.30 -7.36
C MET A 84 0.48 -8.08 -7.08
N VAL A 85 0.78 -8.39 -5.81
CA VAL A 85 1.94 -9.23 -5.43
C VAL A 85 1.82 -10.63 -6.03
N SER A 86 0.62 -11.23 -5.97
CA SER A 86 0.32 -12.54 -6.56
C SER A 86 0.50 -12.54 -8.08
N ASP A 87 -0.05 -11.55 -8.78
CA ASP A 87 0.01 -11.48 -10.24
C ASP A 87 1.42 -11.15 -10.77
N LEU A 88 2.23 -10.44 -9.99
CA LEU A 88 3.66 -10.27 -10.22
C LEU A 88 4.47 -11.55 -9.94
N LYS A 89 3.85 -12.60 -9.38
CA LYS A 89 4.46 -13.88 -9.01
C LYS A 89 5.66 -13.71 -8.08
N ILE A 90 5.57 -12.75 -7.15
CA ILE A 90 6.66 -12.49 -6.20
C ILE A 90 6.68 -13.63 -5.18
N PRO A 91 7.83 -14.30 -4.97
CA PRO A 91 7.91 -15.44 -4.06
C PRO A 91 7.78 -15.02 -2.60
N ALA A 92 7.20 -15.91 -1.79
CA ALA A 92 7.00 -15.70 -0.34
C ALA A 92 8.29 -15.43 0.44
N SER A 93 9.44 -15.86 -0.10
CA SER A 93 10.77 -15.60 0.46
C SER A 93 11.23 -14.15 0.31
N ARG A 94 10.59 -13.36 -0.57
CA ARG A 94 10.88 -11.93 -0.76
C ARG A 94 9.81 -11.03 -0.16
N ILE A 95 8.54 -11.43 -0.26
CA ILE A 95 7.43 -10.76 0.42
C ILE A 95 6.63 -11.84 1.16
N PRO A 96 6.54 -11.79 2.50
CA PRO A 96 5.82 -12.80 3.27
C PRO A 96 4.33 -12.79 2.94
N ALA A 97 3.61 -13.80 3.43
CA ALA A 97 2.15 -13.83 3.30
C ALA A 97 1.52 -12.53 3.85
N PRO A 98 0.43 -12.05 3.23
CA PRO A 98 -0.28 -10.88 3.72
C PRO A 98 -0.85 -11.13 5.14
N PRO A 99 -1.12 -10.06 5.90
CA PRO A 99 -1.73 -10.17 7.22
C PRO A 99 -3.12 -10.83 7.14
N PRO A 100 -3.70 -11.23 8.29
CA PRO A 100 -5.00 -11.91 8.36
C PRO A 100 -6.10 -11.18 7.58
N THR A 101 -7.06 -11.94 7.07
CA THR A 101 -8.22 -11.39 6.35
C THR A 101 -9.22 -10.69 7.27
N GLN A 102 -9.05 -10.70 8.58
CA GLN A 102 -9.97 -10.04 9.51
C GLN A 102 -9.18 -9.12 10.43
N LEU A 103 -8.77 -7.98 9.88
CA LEU A 103 -8.17 -6.88 10.64
C LEU A 103 -9.25 -6.13 11.38
N ARG A 104 -8.92 -5.50 12.50
CA ARG A 104 -9.89 -4.82 13.35
C ARG A 104 -9.55 -3.35 13.57
N CYS A 105 -10.54 -2.51 13.30
CA CYS A 105 -10.56 -1.12 13.70
C CYS A 105 -11.31 -1.04 15.03
N ILE A 106 -10.66 -0.58 16.10
CA ILE A 106 -11.25 -0.55 17.44
C ILE A 106 -12.06 0.72 17.70
N ASP A 107 -11.77 1.80 16.98
CA ASP A 107 -12.54 3.05 17.03
C ASP A 107 -13.45 3.23 15.80
N GLY A 108 -14.48 4.07 15.93
CA GLY A 108 -15.42 4.38 14.85
C GLY A 108 -16.72 3.58 14.91
N PHE A 109 -17.20 3.09 13.76
CA PHE A 109 -18.47 2.34 13.67
C PHE A 109 -18.40 1.07 14.54
N ASN A 110 -19.45 0.79 15.31
CA ASN A 110 -19.51 -0.32 16.27
C ASN A 110 -18.45 -0.31 17.40
N HIS A 111 -17.84 0.83 17.74
CA HIS A 111 -16.87 0.92 18.85
C HIS A 111 -17.39 0.26 20.15
N GLY A 112 -18.64 0.53 20.55
CA GLY A 112 -19.27 -0.07 21.73
C GLY A 112 -19.56 -1.57 21.65
N ALA A 113 -19.38 -2.19 20.48
CA ALA A 113 -19.56 -3.62 20.23
C ALA A 113 -18.24 -4.34 19.86
N GLY A 114 -17.10 -3.71 20.13
CA GLY A 114 -15.77 -4.28 19.85
C GLY A 114 -15.16 -3.89 18.51
N GLY A 115 -15.71 -2.86 17.84
CA GLY A 115 -15.14 -2.27 16.62
C GLY A 115 -15.66 -2.89 15.32
N GLN A 116 -15.00 -2.56 14.21
CA GLN A 116 -15.33 -3.01 12.86
C GLN A 116 -14.20 -3.86 12.28
N GLN A 117 -14.56 -4.96 11.62
CA GLN A 117 -13.62 -5.77 10.85
C GLN A 117 -13.43 -5.21 9.43
N PHE A 118 -12.21 -5.31 8.92
CA PHE A 118 -11.85 -4.88 7.56
C PHE A 118 -10.73 -5.76 6.97
N GLN A 119 -10.50 -5.59 5.66
CA GLN A 119 -9.46 -6.29 4.90
C GLN A 119 -8.29 -5.33 4.60
N LEU A 120 -7.09 -5.85 4.31
CA LEU A 120 -5.90 -5.04 4.04
C LEU A 120 -6.13 -3.88 3.04
N HIS A 121 -6.91 -4.10 1.99
CA HIS A 121 -7.17 -3.06 0.97
C HIS A 121 -7.87 -1.81 1.54
N ALA A 122 -8.58 -1.93 2.66
CA ALA A 122 -9.27 -0.85 3.35
C ALA A 122 -8.44 -0.20 4.47
N ALA A 123 -7.23 -0.70 4.77
CA ALA A 123 -6.38 -0.14 5.83
C ALA A 123 -6.07 1.35 5.63
N HIS A 124 -5.90 1.77 4.37
CA HIS A 124 -5.66 3.16 4.02
C HIS A 124 -6.80 4.09 4.43
N GLU A 125 -8.05 3.61 4.47
CA GLU A 125 -9.20 4.40 4.90
C GLU A 125 -9.12 4.68 6.39
N ALA A 126 -8.77 3.68 7.21
CA ALA A 126 -8.60 3.84 8.65
C ALA A 126 -7.59 4.95 8.98
N TRP A 127 -6.41 4.93 8.34
CA TRP A 127 -5.41 5.99 8.56
C TRP A 127 -5.86 7.36 8.03
N ARG A 128 -6.56 7.41 6.88
CA ARG A 128 -7.10 8.67 6.32
C ARG A 128 -8.12 9.33 7.22
N TYR A 129 -8.95 8.54 7.90
CA TYR A 129 -9.99 9.02 8.79
C TYR A 129 -9.53 9.09 10.26
N GLY A 130 -8.26 8.82 10.55
CA GLY A 130 -7.71 8.88 11.90
C GLY A 130 -8.28 7.83 12.85
N LEU A 131 -8.74 6.69 12.31
CA LEU A 131 -9.25 5.59 13.10
C LEU A 131 -8.11 4.75 13.68
N THR A 132 -8.36 4.14 14.84
CA THR A 132 -7.39 3.29 15.52
C THR A 132 -7.57 1.83 15.09
N ILE A 133 -6.52 1.25 14.52
CA ILE A 133 -6.42 -0.18 14.24
C ILE A 133 -5.89 -0.89 15.49
N GLU A 134 -6.38 -2.11 15.75
CA GLU A 134 -5.88 -2.98 16.81
C GLU A 134 -4.34 -3.11 16.73
N PRO A 135 -3.58 -2.91 17.82
CA PRO A 135 -2.11 -2.85 17.77
C PRO A 135 -1.42 -4.04 17.09
N ASN A 136 -1.92 -5.26 17.29
CA ASN A 136 -1.35 -6.46 16.65
C ASN A 136 -1.60 -6.46 15.13
N ASP A 137 -2.77 -5.99 14.70
CA ASP A 137 -3.12 -5.88 13.29
C ASP A 137 -2.31 -4.77 12.62
N GLU A 138 -2.19 -3.60 13.27
CA GLU A 138 -1.35 -2.49 12.80
C GLU A 138 0.10 -2.94 12.62
N ALA A 139 0.66 -3.67 13.60
CA ALA A 139 2.01 -4.21 13.51
C ALA A 139 2.18 -5.20 12.35
N ALA A 140 1.20 -6.10 12.14
CA ALA A 140 1.21 -7.06 11.04
C ALA A 140 1.15 -6.35 9.67
N ILE A 141 0.29 -5.34 9.52
CA ILE A 141 0.18 -4.52 8.31
C ILE A 141 1.48 -3.77 8.06
N SER A 142 2.03 -3.07 9.06
CA SER A 142 3.29 -2.32 8.94
C SER A 142 4.45 -3.23 8.54
N SER A 143 4.55 -4.42 9.13
CA SER A 143 5.59 -5.40 8.78
C SER A 143 5.46 -5.87 7.33
N TYR A 144 4.24 -6.18 6.88
CA TYR A 144 3.97 -6.56 5.50
C TYR A 144 4.33 -5.44 4.52
N LEU A 145 3.89 -4.20 4.79
CA LEU A 145 4.22 -3.04 3.95
C LEU A 145 5.74 -2.81 3.89
N THR A 146 6.45 -2.97 5.00
CA THR A 146 7.92 -2.85 5.03
C THR A 146 8.59 -3.87 4.11
N ALA A 147 8.15 -5.13 4.12
CA ALA A 147 8.68 -6.15 3.22
C ALA A 147 8.39 -5.84 1.75
N VAL A 148 7.16 -5.41 1.44
CA VAL A 148 6.79 -4.97 0.08
C VAL A 148 7.66 -3.81 -0.39
N LEU A 149 7.87 -2.79 0.45
CA LEU A 149 8.70 -1.64 0.11
C LEU A 149 10.18 -2.00 -0.05
N SER A 150 10.70 -2.91 0.77
CA SER A 150 12.06 -3.42 0.62
C SER A 150 12.26 -4.09 -0.73
N TYR A 151 11.32 -4.97 -1.13
CA TYR A 151 11.30 -5.59 -2.45
C TYR A 151 11.25 -4.52 -3.55
N LEU A 152 10.27 -3.62 -3.52
CA LEU A 152 10.09 -2.59 -4.55
C LEU A 152 11.30 -1.67 -4.66
N SER A 153 11.96 -1.37 -3.56
CA SER A 153 13.16 -0.53 -3.57
C SER A 153 14.31 -1.22 -4.29
N GLN A 154 14.43 -2.54 -4.21
CA GLN A 154 15.42 -3.32 -4.97
C GLN A 154 15.09 -3.36 -6.47
N GLU A 155 13.80 -3.41 -6.83
CA GLU A 155 13.36 -3.52 -8.24
C GLU A 155 13.26 -2.15 -8.96
N ILE A 156 13.05 -1.05 -8.24
CA ILE A 156 12.71 0.28 -8.81
C ILE A 156 13.84 1.31 -8.63
N ALA A 157 14.82 1.05 -7.74
CA ALA A 157 16.04 1.85 -7.58
C ALA A 157 16.77 2.03 -8.93
N PRO A 158 17.50 3.16 -9.12
CA PRO A 158 17.82 3.77 -10.42
C PRO A 158 18.30 2.84 -11.51
#